data_AF-A0A2A2R738-F1
#
_entry.id   AF-A0A2A2R738-F1
#
_cell.length_a   1.000
_cell.length_b   1.000
_cell.length_c   1.000
_cell.angle_alpha   90.00
_cell.angle_beta   90.00
_cell.angle_gamma   90.00
#
_symmetry.space_group_name_H-M   'P 1'
#
loop_
_entity.id
_entity.type
_entity.pdbx_description
1 polymer ?
#
loop_
_entity_poly.entity_id
_entity_poly.type
_entity_poly.pdbx_seq_one_letter_code
_entity_poly.pdbx_strand_id
1 'polypeptide(L)'
;MDTAYTVKSIVFASGSGAFNVTGQQISLQGTDGTLDIVNNSTTDQVINNNIKLLSNSGISTGWNTAYGTLTVNGNVDGNGKTLTFANSSTRAMTVNGIVSGASWVQIYGAGYVVLNNANTVTSGMAVSGKLIVNGSLATSANALVIQNAGLLGGKGVINKSVTIQNGGILSAGEINASNVSQANLLTLGSNLTLNNTSKLKFDLGTASDLVTVAGNLTLDGSLDVTAMSGFDLGSYTLFSYTGTLTDNTLDLGTMPSMGYNYSIDTSTIGLVKLNVVPEPKTWALCLLATAVLIVARRRRVIFNL
;
A
#
# COMPACT_ATOMS: atom_id res chain seq x y z
N MET A 1 30.80 5.45 -35.20
CA MET A 1 29.93 4.77 -34.24
C MET A 1 30.10 5.49 -32.92
N ASP A 2 29.03 6.00 -32.32
CA ASP A 2 29.12 6.60 -31.00
C ASP A 2 29.40 5.50 -29.97
N THR A 3 30.45 5.69 -29.17
CA THR A 3 30.79 4.81 -28.06
C THR A 3 29.81 5.05 -26.91
N ALA A 4 29.22 3.98 -26.36
CA ALA A 4 28.37 4.09 -25.19
C ALA A 4 29.22 4.53 -23.98
N TYR A 5 28.83 5.62 -23.32
CA TYR A 5 29.43 6.05 -22.07
C TYR A 5 28.67 5.44 -20.89
N THR A 6 29.41 5.00 -19.88
CA THR A 6 28.85 4.55 -18.60
C THR A 6 29.06 5.63 -17.55
N VAL A 7 28.01 5.98 -16.83
CA VAL A 7 28.06 6.97 -15.76
C VAL A 7 28.28 6.26 -14.43
N LYS A 8 29.09 6.82 -13.55
CA LYS A 8 29.29 6.24 -12.21
C LYS A 8 28.07 6.45 -11.31
N SER A 9 27.62 7.70 -11.23
CA SER A 9 26.47 8.14 -10.42
C SER A 9 25.85 9.42 -11.00
N ILE A 10 24.56 9.64 -10.75
CA ILE A 10 23.86 10.89 -11.03
C ILE A 10 23.49 11.53 -9.69
N VAL A 11 23.96 12.76 -9.45
CA VAL A 11 23.68 13.49 -8.21
C VAL A 11 23.11 14.87 -8.55
N PHE A 12 21.87 15.12 -8.13
CA PHE A 12 21.27 16.46 -8.13
C PHE A 12 21.57 17.11 -6.78
N ALA A 13 22.47 18.09 -6.77
CA ALA A 13 22.89 18.78 -5.55
C ALA A 13 21.80 19.76 -5.06
N SER A 14 21.95 20.24 -3.82
CA SER A 14 21.08 21.29 -3.27
C SER A 14 21.07 22.53 -4.17
N GLY A 15 19.87 23.10 -4.39
CA GLY A 15 19.67 24.27 -5.24
C GLY A 15 19.72 23.99 -6.75
N SER A 16 19.82 22.72 -7.18
CA SER A 16 19.76 22.37 -8.59
C SER A 16 18.39 22.75 -9.18
N GLY A 17 18.39 23.38 -10.36
CA GLY A 17 17.17 23.55 -11.15
C GLY A 17 16.57 22.21 -11.57
N ALA A 18 15.39 22.22 -12.18
CA ALA A 18 14.84 21.01 -12.79
C ALA A 18 15.76 20.56 -13.93
N PHE A 19 16.29 19.35 -13.85
CA PHE A 19 17.13 18.75 -14.88
C PHE A 19 16.34 17.66 -15.60
N ASN A 20 16.36 17.69 -16.93
CA ASN A 20 15.72 16.68 -17.77
C ASN A 20 16.78 15.93 -18.55
N VAL A 21 17.00 14.65 -18.18
CA VAL A 21 17.89 13.75 -18.95
C VAL A 21 17.05 13.05 -20.02
N THR A 22 17.49 13.15 -21.28
CA THR A 22 16.83 12.53 -22.45
C THR A 22 17.79 11.59 -23.19
N GLY A 23 17.26 10.75 -24.08
CA GLY A 23 18.00 9.69 -24.79
C GLY A 23 17.49 8.29 -24.44
N GLN A 24 18.11 7.24 -25.00
CA GLN A 24 17.56 5.88 -24.90
C GLN A 24 17.87 5.19 -23.56
N GLN A 25 19.12 5.20 -23.12
CA GLN A 25 19.55 4.49 -21.92
C GLN A 25 20.73 5.19 -21.24
N ILE A 26 20.73 5.18 -19.92
CA ILE A 26 21.85 5.49 -19.06
C ILE A 26 22.30 4.17 -18.44
N SER A 27 23.56 3.80 -18.69
CA SER A 27 24.19 2.68 -18.00
C SER A 27 24.92 3.21 -16.76
N LEU A 28 24.60 2.66 -15.59
CA LEU A 28 25.18 3.06 -14.31
C LEU A 28 26.20 2.01 -13.86
N GLN A 29 27.47 2.38 -13.80
CA GLN A 29 28.53 1.50 -13.29
C GLN A 29 28.41 1.28 -11.78
N GLY A 30 27.72 2.19 -11.11
CA GLY A 30 27.60 2.28 -9.68
C GLY A 30 28.89 2.65 -8.96
N THR A 31 28.73 3.00 -7.69
CA THR A 31 29.81 3.24 -6.74
C THR A 31 29.81 2.12 -5.72
N ASP A 32 30.94 1.41 -5.53
CA ASP A 32 31.08 0.46 -4.42
C ASP A 32 30.69 1.14 -3.10
N GLY A 33 29.51 0.78 -2.56
CA GLY A 33 29.00 1.32 -1.30
C GLY A 33 28.41 2.74 -1.33
N THR A 34 28.03 3.32 -2.47
CA THR A 34 27.32 4.63 -2.52
C THR A 34 26.13 4.60 -3.48
N LEU A 35 25.14 5.44 -3.19
CA LEU A 35 23.88 5.63 -3.91
C LEU A 35 24.11 6.11 -5.36
N ASP A 36 23.56 5.41 -6.35
CA ASP A 36 23.86 5.65 -7.77
C ASP A 36 23.03 6.78 -8.39
N ILE A 37 21.83 7.03 -7.84
CA ILE A 37 20.98 8.16 -8.22
C ILE A 37 20.56 8.87 -6.94
N VAL A 38 20.97 10.13 -6.80
CA VAL A 38 20.69 10.91 -5.59
C VAL A 38 20.05 12.23 -5.98
N ASN A 39 18.84 12.47 -5.48
CA ASN A 39 18.19 13.78 -5.50
C ASN A 39 18.28 14.44 -4.12
N ASN A 40 19.26 15.33 -3.95
CA ASN A 40 19.39 16.21 -2.79
C ASN A 40 18.83 17.63 -3.09
N SER A 41 18.18 17.82 -4.23
CA SER A 41 17.51 19.07 -4.54
C SER A 41 16.12 19.12 -3.89
N THR A 42 15.67 20.33 -3.54
CA THR A 42 14.28 20.59 -3.14
C THR A 42 13.32 20.63 -4.34
N THR A 43 13.86 20.79 -5.55
CA THR A 43 13.12 20.77 -6.81
C THR A 43 12.87 19.35 -7.30
N ASP A 44 11.81 19.19 -8.11
CA ASP A 44 11.47 17.91 -8.72
C ASP A 44 12.41 17.58 -9.86
N GLN A 45 12.88 16.34 -9.88
CA GLN A 45 13.81 15.84 -10.89
C GLN A 45 13.16 14.73 -11.70
N VAL A 46 13.40 14.76 -13.02
CA VAL A 46 12.79 13.81 -13.96
C VAL A 46 13.88 13.18 -14.81
N ILE A 47 13.96 11.84 -14.80
CA ILE A 47 14.81 11.06 -15.70
C ILE A 47 13.92 10.39 -16.73
N ASN A 48 14.05 10.78 -18.01
CA ASN A 48 13.26 10.18 -19.09
C ASN A 48 13.93 8.97 -19.76
N ASN A 49 15.23 8.77 -19.51
CA ASN A 49 15.98 7.62 -20.05
C ASN A 49 15.62 6.31 -19.34
N ASN A 50 15.80 5.19 -20.05
CA ASN A 50 15.97 3.90 -19.39
C ASN A 50 17.23 3.91 -18.53
N ILE A 51 17.23 3.18 -17.43
CA ILE A 51 18.37 3.00 -16.54
C ILE A 51 18.74 1.53 -16.53
N LYS A 52 20.01 1.22 -16.77
CA LYS A 52 20.56 -0.14 -16.67
C LYS A 52 21.70 -0.16 -15.67
N LEU A 53 21.65 -1.07 -14.71
CA LEU A 53 22.70 -1.23 -13.72
C LEU A 53 23.83 -2.11 -14.28
N LEU A 54 25.08 -1.71 -14.09
CA LEU A 54 26.27 -2.43 -14.54
C LEU A 54 27.26 -2.74 -13.39
N SER A 55 26.98 -2.33 -12.14
CA SER A 55 27.92 -2.47 -11.03
C SER A 55 28.32 -3.92 -10.73
N ASN A 56 29.62 -4.18 -10.58
CA ASN A 56 30.16 -5.53 -10.34
C ASN A 56 30.07 -5.97 -8.87
N SER A 57 29.73 -5.06 -7.96
CA SER A 57 29.54 -5.32 -6.54
C SER A 57 28.04 -5.52 -6.25
N GLY A 58 27.70 -6.66 -5.67
CA GLY A 58 26.32 -7.08 -5.37
C GLY A 58 25.59 -6.26 -4.28
N ILE A 59 25.84 -4.96 -4.19
CA ILE A 59 25.25 -4.09 -3.16
C ILE A 59 24.70 -2.81 -3.81
N SER A 60 23.36 -2.73 -3.78
CA SER A 60 22.52 -1.54 -3.68
C SER A 60 22.94 -0.34 -4.54
N THR A 61 22.44 -0.29 -5.77
CA THR A 61 22.26 0.99 -6.46
C THR A 61 21.13 1.71 -5.72
N GLY A 62 21.48 2.43 -4.67
CA GLY A 62 20.48 3.07 -3.84
C GLY A 62 20.03 4.35 -4.52
N TRP A 63 18.74 4.44 -4.78
CA TRP A 63 18.13 5.67 -5.24
C TRP A 63 17.73 6.43 -4.00
N ASN A 64 18.21 7.66 -3.81
CA ASN A 64 17.84 8.46 -2.66
C ASN A 64 17.21 9.78 -3.10
N THR A 65 16.07 10.08 -2.51
CA THR A 65 15.44 11.38 -2.53
C THR A 65 15.48 11.91 -1.11
N ALA A 66 16.20 13.00 -0.87
CA ALA A 66 16.28 13.63 0.46
C ALA A 66 15.23 14.72 0.65
N TYR A 67 14.88 15.44 -0.42
CA TYR A 67 13.93 16.55 -0.34
C TYR A 67 12.88 16.49 -1.46
N GLY A 68 13.27 16.71 -2.72
CA GLY A 68 12.38 16.78 -3.87
C GLY A 68 11.83 15.43 -4.34
N THR A 69 10.81 15.45 -5.19
CA THR A 69 10.35 14.25 -5.90
C THR A 69 11.42 13.80 -6.90
N LEU A 70 11.61 12.49 -7.04
CA LEU A 70 12.33 11.89 -8.17
C LEU A 70 11.35 11.09 -9.00
N THR A 71 11.20 11.44 -10.26
CA THR A 71 10.39 10.71 -11.23
C THR A 71 11.26 10.07 -12.28
N VAL A 72 11.08 8.78 -12.53
CA VAL A 72 11.76 8.07 -13.61
C VAL A 72 10.73 7.50 -14.57
N ASN A 73 10.76 8.02 -15.80
CA ASN A 73 9.84 7.64 -16.86
C ASN A 73 10.35 6.47 -17.72
N GLY A 74 11.66 6.25 -17.78
CA GLY A 74 12.23 5.10 -18.47
C GLY A 74 12.27 3.84 -17.60
N ASN A 75 12.44 2.69 -18.25
CA ASN A 75 12.55 1.39 -17.59
C ASN A 75 13.79 1.31 -16.70
N VAL A 76 13.70 0.53 -15.63
CA VAL A 76 14.82 0.25 -14.71
C VAL A 76 15.18 -1.22 -14.81
N ASP A 77 16.32 -1.52 -15.41
CA ASP A 77 16.88 -2.87 -15.53
C ASP A 77 17.95 -3.09 -14.45
N GLY A 78 17.60 -3.91 -13.46
CA GLY A 78 18.50 -4.31 -12.39
C GLY A 78 19.66 -5.20 -12.83
N ASN A 79 19.60 -5.80 -14.02
CA ASN A 79 20.69 -6.56 -14.66
C ASN A 79 21.40 -7.57 -13.72
N GLY A 80 20.59 -8.36 -13.01
CA GLY A 80 21.02 -9.36 -12.04
C GLY A 80 21.62 -8.78 -10.75
N LYS A 81 21.35 -7.50 -10.43
CA LYS A 81 21.83 -6.82 -9.22
C LYS A 81 20.70 -6.54 -8.24
N THR A 82 21.08 -6.28 -6.99
CA THR A 82 20.17 -5.77 -5.98
C THR A 82 19.82 -4.33 -6.30
N LEU A 83 18.53 -4.06 -6.50
CA LEU A 83 18.00 -2.73 -6.72
C LEU A 83 17.42 -2.19 -5.40
N THR A 84 17.86 -1.01 -5.00
CA THR A 84 17.47 -0.39 -3.74
C THR A 84 16.81 0.96 -3.98
N PHE A 85 15.61 1.14 -3.45
CA PHE A 85 14.94 2.44 -3.38
C PHE A 85 14.95 2.93 -1.93
N ALA A 86 15.73 3.98 -1.67
CA ALA A 86 16.00 4.55 -0.36
C ALA A 86 15.38 5.96 -0.25
N ASN A 87 14.05 6.05 -0.23
CA ASN A 87 13.37 7.34 -0.21
C ASN A 87 13.34 7.94 1.21
N SER A 88 14.33 8.76 1.53
CA SER A 88 14.44 9.42 2.84
C SER A 88 13.60 10.69 3.00
N SER A 89 13.01 11.20 1.91
CA SER A 89 12.17 12.40 1.92
C SER A 89 10.74 12.10 2.38
N THR A 90 9.93 13.14 2.54
CA THR A 90 8.47 13.02 2.74
C THR A 90 7.68 12.99 1.42
N ARG A 91 8.37 13.14 0.29
CA ARG A 91 7.79 13.22 -1.06
C ARG A 91 7.96 11.87 -1.76
N ALA A 92 7.24 11.66 -2.85
CA ALA A 92 7.29 10.39 -3.57
C ALA A 92 8.57 10.24 -4.41
N MET A 93 9.00 9.00 -4.57
CA MET A 93 9.87 8.54 -5.65
C MET A 93 8.99 7.71 -6.59
N THR A 94 8.81 8.18 -7.81
CA THR A 94 7.86 7.59 -8.75
C THR A 94 8.61 6.92 -9.90
N VAL A 95 8.37 5.63 -10.10
CA VAL A 95 8.86 4.88 -11.25
C VAL A 95 7.68 4.60 -12.17
N ASN A 96 7.63 5.37 -13.26
CA ASN A 96 6.68 5.17 -14.35
C ASN A 96 7.18 4.15 -15.37
N GLY A 97 8.48 3.87 -15.44
CA GLY A 97 8.99 2.75 -16.23
C GLY A 97 8.70 1.37 -15.63
N ILE A 98 9.04 0.33 -16.38
CA ILE A 98 9.03 -1.06 -15.88
C ILE A 98 10.31 -1.33 -15.11
N VAL A 99 10.19 -1.77 -13.85
CA VAL A 99 11.30 -2.36 -13.10
C VAL A 99 11.45 -3.84 -13.46
N SER A 100 12.66 -4.26 -13.80
CA SER A 100 12.98 -5.59 -14.30
C SER A 100 14.39 -6.03 -13.89
N GLY A 101 14.74 -7.30 -14.15
CA GLY A 101 16.12 -7.80 -14.12
C GLY A 101 16.82 -7.82 -12.75
N ALA A 102 16.24 -7.27 -11.68
CA ALA A 102 16.87 -7.23 -10.37
C ALA A 102 16.96 -8.63 -9.72
N SER A 103 18.08 -8.96 -9.09
CA SER A 103 18.24 -10.19 -8.30
C SER A 103 17.56 -10.12 -6.93
N TRP A 104 17.32 -8.90 -6.45
CA TRP A 104 16.59 -8.57 -5.23
C TRP A 104 16.10 -7.13 -5.32
N VAL A 105 14.97 -6.80 -4.69
CA VAL A 105 14.51 -5.41 -4.56
C VAL A 105 14.34 -5.05 -3.09
N GLN A 106 14.94 -3.95 -2.66
CA GLN A 106 14.81 -3.42 -1.30
C GLN A 106 14.22 -2.01 -1.32
N ILE A 107 13.26 -1.76 -0.44
CA ILE A 107 12.64 -0.43 -0.25
C ILE A 107 12.74 -0.03 1.21
N TYR A 108 13.31 1.15 1.47
CA TYR A 108 13.37 1.75 2.80
C TYR A 108 13.31 3.27 2.75
N GLY A 109 13.17 3.89 3.93
CA GLY A 109 13.05 5.34 4.09
C GLY A 109 11.60 5.79 4.35
N ALA A 110 11.43 7.07 4.70
CA ALA A 110 10.17 7.62 5.18
C ALA A 110 9.14 7.93 4.07
N GLY A 111 9.61 8.12 2.85
CA GLY A 111 8.81 8.49 1.69
C GLY A 111 8.28 7.30 0.91
N TYR A 112 7.31 7.57 0.02
CA TYR A 112 6.71 6.54 -0.84
C TYR A 112 7.61 6.24 -2.04
N VAL A 113 7.71 4.95 -2.37
CA VAL A 113 8.13 4.47 -3.69
C VAL A 113 6.88 4.02 -4.43
N VAL A 114 6.61 4.62 -5.59
CA VAL A 114 5.39 4.36 -6.37
C VAL A 114 5.77 3.65 -7.66
N LEU A 115 5.17 2.48 -7.88
CA LEU A 115 5.36 1.68 -9.08
C LEU A 115 4.07 1.67 -9.91
N ASN A 116 4.08 2.38 -11.05
CA ASN A 116 2.85 2.63 -11.82
C ASN A 116 2.58 1.64 -12.95
N ASN A 117 3.60 0.91 -13.42
CA ASN A 117 3.48 0.02 -14.58
C ASN A 117 3.64 -1.47 -14.23
N ALA A 118 3.54 -2.35 -15.23
CA ALA A 118 3.67 -3.79 -15.06
C ALA A 118 5.14 -4.20 -14.85
N ASN A 119 5.57 -4.26 -13.59
CA ASN A 119 6.94 -4.59 -13.23
C ASN A 119 7.18 -6.10 -13.32
N THR A 120 8.27 -6.48 -13.99
CA THR A 120 8.64 -7.87 -14.24
C THR A 120 9.62 -8.41 -13.20
N VAL A 121 9.61 -7.84 -12.00
CA VAL A 121 10.44 -8.26 -10.87
C VAL A 121 9.98 -9.64 -10.37
N THR A 122 10.73 -10.68 -10.70
CA THR A 122 10.49 -12.06 -10.24
C THR A 122 11.36 -12.44 -9.04
N SER A 123 12.30 -11.59 -8.63
CA SER A 123 13.09 -11.79 -7.41
C SER A 123 12.28 -11.50 -6.14
N GLY A 124 12.90 -11.80 -4.99
CA GLY A 124 12.39 -11.42 -3.68
C GLY A 124 12.43 -9.91 -3.48
N MET A 125 11.48 -9.42 -2.68
CA MET A 125 11.30 -7.99 -2.44
C MET A 125 11.01 -7.76 -0.95
N ALA A 126 11.75 -6.85 -0.33
CA ALA A 126 11.57 -6.48 1.07
C ALA A 126 11.33 -4.97 1.22
N VAL A 127 10.35 -4.61 2.05
CA VAL A 127 9.92 -3.23 2.27
C VAL A 127 9.95 -2.93 3.76
N SER A 128 10.90 -2.09 4.19
CA SER A 128 10.91 -1.42 5.50
C SER A 128 10.62 0.08 5.40
N GLY A 129 10.38 0.57 4.17
CA GLY A 129 9.87 1.92 3.88
C GLY A 129 8.42 1.88 3.43
N LYS A 130 8.03 2.70 2.45
CA LYS A 130 6.65 2.70 1.95
C LYS A 130 6.58 2.41 0.46
N LEU A 131 5.80 1.41 0.08
CA LEU A 131 5.59 0.98 -1.30
C LEU A 131 4.12 1.14 -1.70
N ILE A 132 3.90 1.83 -2.82
CA ILE A 132 2.61 1.89 -3.52
C ILE A 132 2.74 1.13 -4.84
N VAL A 133 1.92 0.09 -5.02
CA VAL A 133 1.81 -0.64 -6.29
C VAL A 133 0.53 -0.22 -6.98
N ASN A 134 0.65 0.62 -8.00
CA ASN A 134 -0.47 1.05 -8.84
C ASN A 134 -0.57 0.23 -10.15
N GLY A 135 0.58 -0.25 -10.64
CA GLY A 135 0.66 -1.16 -11.78
C GLY A 135 0.55 -2.61 -11.35
N SER A 136 1.53 -3.44 -11.72
CA SER A 136 1.57 -4.82 -11.26
C SER A 136 2.97 -5.30 -10.88
N LEU A 137 3.02 -6.35 -10.05
CA LEU A 137 4.20 -7.16 -9.81
C LEU A 137 3.98 -8.55 -10.41
N ALA A 138 4.94 -9.03 -11.20
CA ALA A 138 4.88 -10.31 -11.88
C ALA A 138 4.82 -11.51 -10.93
N THR A 139 4.31 -12.62 -11.47
CA THR A 139 4.25 -13.91 -10.76
C THR A 139 5.63 -14.37 -10.34
N SER A 140 5.75 -14.84 -9.10
CA SER A 140 7.01 -15.35 -8.55
C SER A 140 6.78 -16.32 -7.39
N ALA A 141 7.70 -17.27 -7.23
CA ALA A 141 7.81 -18.10 -6.03
C ALA A 141 8.37 -17.31 -4.83
N ASN A 142 9.06 -16.19 -5.06
CA ASN A 142 9.57 -15.33 -4.00
C ASN A 142 8.48 -14.37 -3.52
N ALA A 143 8.29 -14.30 -2.20
CA ALA A 143 7.31 -13.42 -1.59
C ALA A 143 7.72 -11.94 -1.62
N LEU A 144 6.73 -11.06 -1.59
CA LEU A 144 6.86 -9.68 -1.16
C LEU A 144 6.71 -9.64 0.37
N VAL A 145 7.73 -9.12 1.06
CA VAL A 145 7.76 -9.06 2.52
C VAL A 145 7.72 -7.60 2.98
N ILE A 146 6.68 -7.24 3.72
CA ILE A 146 6.55 -5.95 4.38
C ILE A 146 7.05 -6.12 5.81
N GLN A 147 8.20 -5.55 6.09
CA GLN A 147 8.91 -5.66 7.36
C GLN A 147 8.33 -4.68 8.39
N ASN A 148 8.87 -4.73 9.61
CA ASN A 148 8.51 -3.78 10.68
C ASN A 148 8.62 -2.33 10.19
N ALA A 149 7.59 -1.52 10.47
CA ALA A 149 7.39 -0.14 10.01
C ALA A 149 7.29 0.04 8.48
N GLY A 150 7.42 -1.03 7.70
CA GLY A 150 7.15 -1.02 6.27
C GLY A 150 5.66 -0.85 5.97
N LEU A 151 5.34 -0.22 4.85
CA LEU A 151 3.96 -0.03 4.39
C LEU A 151 3.80 -0.51 2.96
N LEU A 152 2.74 -1.27 2.72
CA LEU A 152 2.22 -1.61 1.39
C LEU A 152 0.86 -0.96 1.16
N GLY A 153 0.69 -0.35 0.00
CA GLY A 153 -0.61 0.07 -0.52
C GLY A 153 -0.63 0.13 -2.04
N GLY A 154 -1.60 0.85 -2.58
CA GLY A 154 -1.85 1.02 -4.00
C GLY A 154 -3.14 0.31 -4.46
N LYS A 155 -3.40 0.45 -5.75
CA LYS A 155 -4.61 -0.08 -6.44
C LYS A 155 -4.31 -1.17 -7.48
N GLY A 156 -3.07 -1.65 -7.48
CA GLY A 156 -2.54 -2.53 -8.51
C GLY A 156 -2.78 -4.02 -8.25
N VAL A 157 -2.02 -4.84 -8.99
CA VAL A 157 -2.06 -6.31 -8.90
C VAL A 157 -0.71 -6.87 -8.48
N ILE A 158 -0.66 -7.63 -7.38
CA ILE A 158 0.55 -8.28 -6.89
C ILE A 158 0.42 -9.79 -7.09
N ASN A 159 1.04 -10.35 -8.13
CA ASN A 159 0.89 -11.77 -8.50
C ASN A 159 1.84 -12.74 -7.75
N LYS A 160 2.31 -12.35 -6.57
CA LYS A 160 3.19 -13.15 -5.72
C LYS A 160 2.67 -13.13 -4.29
N SER A 161 3.05 -14.11 -3.49
CA SER A 161 2.62 -14.17 -2.09
C SER A 161 3.09 -12.93 -1.34
N VAL A 162 2.24 -12.40 -0.46
CA VAL A 162 2.52 -11.22 0.36
C VAL A 162 2.53 -11.61 1.83
N THR A 163 3.56 -11.17 2.55
CA THR A 163 3.64 -11.32 4.01
C THR A 163 3.79 -9.96 4.64
N ILE A 164 2.84 -9.59 5.51
CA ILE A 164 2.95 -8.43 6.38
C ILE A 164 3.47 -8.93 7.73
N GLN A 165 4.75 -8.66 7.99
CA GLN A 165 5.40 -9.08 9.23
C GLN A 165 4.88 -8.27 10.42
N ASN A 166 5.32 -8.67 11.62
CA ASN A 166 5.08 -7.93 12.85
C ASN A 166 5.53 -6.46 12.70
N GLY A 167 4.62 -5.54 13.01
CA GLY A 167 4.81 -4.10 12.84
C GLY A 167 4.78 -3.59 11.39
N GLY A 168 4.62 -4.47 10.40
CA GLY A 168 4.35 -4.08 9.02
C GLY A 168 2.92 -3.56 8.84
N ILE A 169 2.72 -2.72 7.84
CA ILE A 169 1.46 -2.02 7.59
C ILE A 169 0.92 -2.39 6.21
N LEU A 170 -0.31 -2.89 6.16
CA LEU A 170 -1.12 -2.94 4.94
C LEU A 170 -2.07 -1.74 4.97
N SER A 171 -1.80 -0.74 4.15
CA SER A 171 -2.73 0.35 3.89
C SER A 171 -3.46 0.02 2.61
N ALA A 172 -4.68 -0.49 2.72
CA ALA A 172 -5.49 -0.70 1.54
C ALA A 172 -5.73 0.66 0.83
N GLY A 173 -5.97 0.62 -0.47
CA GLY A 173 -6.20 1.84 -1.24
C GLY A 173 -4.94 2.54 -1.75
N GLU A 174 -5.16 3.58 -2.54
CA GLU A 174 -4.09 4.38 -3.16
C GLU A 174 -3.75 5.59 -2.28
N ILE A 175 -2.50 6.06 -2.37
CA ILE A 175 -2.11 7.36 -1.86
C ILE A 175 -1.80 8.26 -3.05
N ASN A 176 -2.53 9.37 -3.18
CA ASN A 176 -2.32 10.28 -4.31
C ASN A 176 -0.99 11.04 -4.19
N ALA A 177 -0.66 11.81 -5.23
CA ALA A 177 0.56 12.61 -5.28
C ALA A 177 0.69 13.66 -4.15
N SER A 178 -0.41 13.99 -3.47
CA SER A 178 -0.47 14.89 -2.32
C SER A 178 -0.43 14.15 -0.98
N ASN A 179 -0.09 12.86 -0.97
CA ASN A 179 -0.06 11.99 0.21
C ASN A 179 -1.43 11.83 0.91
N VAL A 180 -2.53 11.98 0.17
CA VAL A 180 -3.89 11.75 0.69
C VAL A 180 -4.32 10.33 0.34
N SER A 181 -4.78 9.59 1.34
CA SER A 181 -5.34 8.25 1.18
C SER A 181 -6.66 8.28 0.42
N GLN A 182 -6.87 7.30 -0.45
CA GLN A 182 -8.06 7.16 -1.27
C GLN A 182 -8.52 5.69 -1.26
N ALA A 183 -9.79 5.50 -0.90
CA ALA A 183 -10.47 4.22 -0.98
C ALA A 183 -10.30 3.57 -2.36
N ASN A 184 -9.74 2.35 -2.42
CA ASN A 184 -9.52 1.62 -3.67
C ASN A 184 -9.42 0.09 -3.48
N LEU A 185 -9.32 -0.62 -4.61
CA LEU A 185 -9.11 -2.06 -4.63
C LEU A 185 -7.63 -2.39 -4.81
N LEU A 186 -7.04 -3.14 -3.87
CA LEU A 186 -5.76 -3.83 -4.06
C LEU A 186 -6.00 -5.32 -4.38
N THR A 187 -5.37 -5.83 -5.43
CA THR A 187 -5.51 -7.24 -5.84
C THR A 187 -4.25 -8.03 -5.58
N LEU A 188 -4.36 -9.11 -4.82
CA LEU A 188 -3.29 -10.06 -4.55
C LEU A 188 -3.59 -11.36 -5.31
N GLY A 189 -2.75 -11.69 -6.30
CA GLY A 189 -2.90 -12.88 -7.14
C GLY A 189 -2.46 -14.19 -6.49
N SER A 190 -2.10 -14.17 -5.21
CA SER A 190 -1.59 -15.31 -4.44
C SER A 190 -2.00 -15.16 -2.96
N ASN A 191 -1.38 -15.93 -2.07
CA ASN A 191 -1.64 -15.92 -0.63
C ASN A 191 -1.28 -14.57 0.03
N LEU A 192 -2.05 -14.24 1.06
CA LEU A 192 -1.75 -13.15 2.00
C LEU A 192 -1.55 -13.71 3.41
N THR A 193 -0.45 -13.36 4.05
CA THR A 193 -0.19 -13.65 5.45
C THR A 193 -0.05 -12.35 6.24
N LEU A 194 -0.96 -12.13 7.18
CA LEU A 194 -0.88 -11.09 8.19
C LEU A 194 -0.35 -11.72 9.48
N ASN A 195 0.68 -11.12 10.08
CA ASN A 195 1.20 -11.58 11.36
C ASN A 195 0.54 -10.83 12.53
N ASN A 196 0.68 -11.39 13.74
CA ASN A 196 0.09 -10.93 15.01
C ASN A 196 0.11 -9.42 15.27
N THR A 197 1.21 -8.72 14.99
CA THR A 197 1.29 -7.27 15.22
C THR A 197 1.31 -6.43 13.94
N SER A 198 0.86 -7.02 12.83
CA SER A 198 0.62 -6.25 11.60
C SER A 198 -0.50 -5.22 11.81
N LYS A 199 -0.43 -4.13 11.06
CA LYS A 199 -1.42 -3.05 11.09
C LYS A 199 -2.13 -2.96 9.76
N LEU A 200 -3.46 -2.93 9.80
CA LEU A 200 -4.30 -2.81 8.63
C LEU A 200 -4.97 -1.44 8.67
N LYS A 201 -4.88 -0.67 7.59
CA LYS A 201 -5.53 0.64 7.48
C LYS A 201 -6.52 0.60 6.33
N PHE A 202 -7.77 0.92 6.63
CA PHE A 202 -8.87 0.91 5.67
C PHE A 202 -9.65 2.23 5.74
N ASP A 203 -9.85 2.84 4.58
CA ASP A 203 -10.74 3.96 4.34
C ASP A 203 -12.11 3.42 3.93
N LEU A 204 -13.15 3.65 4.74
CA LEU A 204 -14.48 3.06 4.54
C LEU A 204 -15.56 4.12 4.40
N GLY A 205 -16.50 3.93 3.48
CA GLY A 205 -17.61 4.84 3.18
C GLY A 205 -18.36 4.41 1.93
N THR A 206 -18.97 5.35 1.19
CA THR A 206 -19.59 5.04 -0.12
C THR A 206 -18.56 4.46 -1.09
N ALA A 207 -17.37 5.04 -1.13
CA ALA A 207 -16.18 4.38 -1.63
C ALA A 207 -15.45 3.77 -0.44
N SER A 208 -15.12 2.48 -0.54
CA SER A 208 -14.43 1.74 0.51
C SER A 208 -13.23 1.00 -0.06
N ASP A 209 -12.20 0.90 0.76
CA ASP A 209 -11.09 0.01 0.52
C ASP A 209 -11.52 -1.45 0.48
N LEU A 210 -10.88 -2.20 -0.40
CA LEU A 210 -11.03 -3.66 -0.51
C LEU A 210 -9.70 -4.29 -0.88
N VAL A 211 -9.38 -5.42 -0.25
CA VAL A 211 -8.26 -6.28 -0.66
C VAL A 211 -8.80 -7.62 -1.15
N THR A 212 -8.53 -7.96 -2.40
CA THR A 212 -8.89 -9.27 -2.95
C THR A 212 -7.68 -10.20 -2.94
N VAL A 213 -7.87 -11.46 -2.54
CA VAL A 213 -6.80 -12.45 -2.39
C VAL A 213 -7.16 -13.70 -3.19
N ALA A 214 -6.47 -13.95 -4.30
CA ALA A 214 -6.72 -15.12 -5.15
C ALA A 214 -6.13 -16.44 -4.58
N GLY A 215 -5.88 -16.49 -3.27
CA GLY A 215 -5.31 -17.63 -2.56
C GLY A 215 -5.75 -17.70 -1.10
N ASN A 216 -4.93 -18.31 -0.25
CA ASN A 216 -5.20 -18.44 1.17
C ASN A 216 -4.98 -17.09 1.89
N LEU A 217 -5.79 -16.86 2.92
CA LEU A 217 -5.68 -15.70 3.81
C LEU A 217 -5.36 -16.18 5.23
N THR A 218 -4.22 -15.79 5.78
CA THR A 218 -3.99 -15.80 7.23
C THR A 218 -4.34 -14.42 7.77
N LEU A 219 -5.38 -14.35 8.57
CA LEU A 219 -5.95 -13.13 9.15
C LEU A 219 -5.47 -12.98 10.59
N ASP A 220 -4.81 -11.85 10.88
CA ASP A 220 -4.26 -11.50 12.18
C ASP A 220 -3.97 -9.99 12.19
N GLY A 221 -3.47 -9.44 13.30
CA GLY A 221 -3.09 -8.04 13.41
C GLY A 221 -4.19 -7.14 13.96
N SER A 222 -4.09 -5.85 13.69
CA SER A 222 -4.99 -4.83 14.23
C SER A 222 -5.47 -3.88 13.13
N LEU A 223 -6.80 -3.77 13.02
CA LEU A 223 -7.51 -2.94 12.05
C LEU A 223 -7.69 -1.51 12.55
N ASP A 224 -7.22 -0.53 11.79
CA ASP A 224 -7.52 0.88 11.92
C ASP A 224 -8.46 1.31 10.77
N VAL A 225 -9.55 1.99 11.10
CA VAL A 225 -10.55 2.46 10.13
C VAL A 225 -10.60 3.99 10.13
N THR A 226 -10.52 4.56 8.93
CA THR A 226 -10.82 5.96 8.67
C THR A 226 -12.20 6.06 8.04
N ALA A 227 -13.12 6.79 8.67
CA ALA A 227 -14.43 7.05 8.10
C ALA A 227 -14.32 8.07 6.94
N MET A 228 -14.67 7.62 5.75
CA MET A 228 -14.83 8.45 4.55
C MET A 228 -16.27 8.95 4.42
N SER A 229 -16.52 9.76 3.40
CA SER A 229 -17.89 10.20 3.08
C SER A 229 -18.81 8.99 2.86
N GLY A 230 -19.96 9.00 3.53
CA GLY A 230 -20.94 7.91 3.48
C GLY A 230 -20.61 6.71 4.36
N PHE A 231 -19.66 6.82 5.29
CA PHE A 231 -19.50 5.83 6.35
C PHE A 231 -20.70 5.87 7.31
N ASP A 232 -21.36 4.74 7.51
CA ASP A 232 -22.56 4.61 8.34
C ASP A 232 -22.73 3.16 8.84
N LEU A 233 -23.84 2.89 9.53
CA LEU A 233 -24.26 1.56 9.93
C LEU A 233 -24.35 0.61 8.73
N GLY A 234 -23.88 -0.62 8.91
CA GLY A 234 -23.87 -1.61 7.84
C GLY A 234 -22.72 -2.60 7.95
N SER A 235 -22.38 -3.20 6.82
CA SER A 235 -21.28 -4.16 6.71
C SER A 235 -20.36 -3.76 5.57
N TYR A 236 -19.07 -3.61 5.88
CA TYR A 236 -18.02 -3.25 4.93
C TYR A 236 -17.14 -4.46 4.68
N THR A 237 -17.02 -4.89 3.43
CA THR A 237 -16.12 -6.00 3.08
C THR A 237 -14.68 -5.49 3.04
N LEU A 238 -13.83 -6.02 3.91
CA LEU A 238 -12.41 -5.67 3.99
C LEU A 238 -11.57 -6.55 3.07
N PHE A 239 -11.85 -7.86 3.12
CA PHE A 239 -11.18 -8.85 2.29
C PHE A 239 -12.16 -9.73 1.56
N SER A 240 -11.80 -10.12 0.34
CA SER A 240 -12.29 -11.35 -0.27
C SER A 240 -11.13 -12.30 -0.54
N TYR A 241 -11.37 -13.61 -0.40
CA TYR A 241 -10.37 -14.63 -0.63
C TYR A 241 -10.97 -15.87 -1.31
N THR A 242 -10.19 -16.54 -2.15
CA THR A 242 -10.64 -17.74 -2.89
C THR A 242 -10.14 -19.06 -2.29
N GLY A 243 -9.10 -19.01 -1.45
CA GLY A 243 -8.53 -20.16 -0.76
C GLY A 243 -9.14 -20.39 0.62
N THR A 244 -8.33 -20.90 1.56
CA THR A 244 -8.72 -21.11 2.95
C THR A 244 -8.44 -19.88 3.81
N LEU A 245 -9.30 -19.64 4.80
CA LEU A 245 -9.04 -18.70 5.89
C LEU A 245 -8.38 -19.41 7.06
N THR A 246 -7.25 -18.86 7.53
CA THR A 246 -6.72 -19.11 8.88
C THR A 246 -7.01 -17.87 9.70
N ASP A 247 -8.01 -17.94 10.58
CA ASP A 247 -8.44 -16.83 11.42
C ASP A 247 -7.73 -16.89 12.78
N ASN A 248 -6.72 -16.05 12.97
CA ASN A 248 -6.03 -15.88 14.25
C ASN A 248 -6.63 -14.75 15.10
N THR A 249 -7.83 -14.26 14.72
CA THR A 249 -8.50 -13.07 15.25
C THR A 249 -7.86 -11.76 14.77
N LEU A 250 -8.65 -10.93 14.09
CA LEU A 250 -8.26 -9.56 13.77
C LEU A 250 -8.75 -8.61 14.87
N ASP A 251 -7.82 -7.96 15.56
CA ASP A 251 -8.14 -7.00 16.60
C ASP A 251 -8.66 -5.69 16.03
N LEU A 252 -9.55 -5.02 16.77
CA LEU A 252 -9.97 -3.66 16.47
C LEU A 252 -9.00 -2.66 17.10
N GLY A 253 -8.34 -1.87 16.27
CA GLY A 253 -7.50 -0.74 16.66
C GLY A 253 -8.30 0.56 16.70
N THR A 254 -7.84 1.55 15.93
CA THR A 254 -8.45 2.87 15.84
C THR A 254 -9.75 2.78 15.05
N MET A 255 -10.87 3.17 15.67
CA MET A 255 -12.20 3.17 15.03
C MET A 255 -12.80 4.58 15.01
N PRO A 256 -13.66 4.91 14.04
CA PRO A 256 -14.37 6.18 14.02
C PRO A 256 -15.18 6.41 15.31
N SER A 257 -14.99 7.56 15.95
CA SER A 257 -15.68 7.94 17.20
C SER A 257 -17.08 8.49 16.91
N MET A 258 -17.97 7.63 16.39
CA MET A 258 -19.33 7.99 15.95
C MET A 258 -20.44 7.43 16.83
N GLY A 259 -20.10 6.79 17.96
CA GLY A 259 -21.08 6.13 18.84
C GLY A 259 -21.62 4.82 18.26
N TYR A 260 -20.80 4.12 17.49
CA TYR A 260 -21.10 2.82 16.89
C TYR A 260 -20.30 1.72 17.58
N ASN A 261 -20.84 0.50 17.53
CA ASN A 261 -20.13 -0.72 17.87
C ASN A 261 -19.60 -1.39 16.61
N TYR A 262 -18.39 -1.93 16.72
CA TYR A 262 -17.65 -2.54 15.62
C TYR A 262 -17.37 -4.00 15.94
N SER A 263 -17.44 -4.87 14.94
CA SER A 263 -17.07 -6.29 15.07
C SER A 263 -16.60 -6.86 13.74
N ILE A 264 -15.67 -7.81 13.79
CA ILE A 264 -15.23 -8.55 12.60
C ILE A 264 -16.15 -9.74 12.38
N ASP A 265 -16.53 -9.96 11.13
CA ASP A 265 -17.40 -11.05 10.69
C ASP A 265 -16.71 -11.87 9.59
N THR A 266 -16.43 -13.13 9.92
CA THR A 266 -15.83 -14.15 9.08
C THR A 266 -16.79 -15.30 8.78
N SER A 267 -18.09 -15.13 9.09
CA SER A 267 -19.11 -16.19 8.93
C SER A 267 -19.43 -16.54 7.47
N THR A 268 -19.16 -15.60 6.55
CA THR A 268 -19.31 -15.84 5.11
C THR A 268 -17.99 -16.34 4.54
N ILE A 269 -17.96 -17.59 4.07
CA ILE A 269 -16.78 -18.14 3.38
C ILE A 269 -16.35 -17.22 2.25
N GLY A 270 -15.04 -16.98 2.17
CA GLY A 270 -14.42 -16.14 1.15
C GLY A 270 -14.50 -14.64 1.44
N LEU A 271 -15.06 -14.20 2.57
CA LEU A 271 -15.14 -12.79 2.94
C LEU A 271 -14.68 -12.54 4.38
N VAL A 272 -14.10 -11.37 4.62
CA VAL A 272 -13.90 -10.78 5.95
C VAL A 272 -14.55 -9.41 5.94
N LYS A 273 -15.46 -9.17 6.88
CA LYS A 273 -16.25 -7.94 6.94
C LYS A 273 -16.10 -7.23 8.29
N LEU A 274 -16.24 -5.90 8.26
CA LEU A 274 -16.48 -5.08 9.44
C LEU A 274 -17.98 -4.82 9.55
N ASN A 275 -18.60 -5.24 10.64
CA ASN A 275 -19.98 -4.90 10.97
C ASN A 275 -19.99 -3.66 11.87
N VAL A 276 -20.79 -2.67 11.47
CA VAL A 276 -21.00 -1.39 12.16
C VAL A 276 -22.46 -1.34 12.59
N VAL A 277 -22.70 -1.36 13.90
CA VAL A 277 -24.05 -1.39 14.47
C VAL A 277 -24.24 -0.27 15.50
N PRO A 278 -25.48 0.19 15.75
CA PRO A 278 -25.73 1.20 16.78
C PRO A 278 -25.28 0.70 18.15
N GLU A 279 -24.86 1.61 19.02
CA GLU A 279 -24.62 1.32 20.42
C GLU A 279 -25.84 0.63 21.07
N PRO A 280 -25.64 -0.33 22.01
CA PRO A 280 -26.72 -1.06 22.66
C PRO A 280 -27.77 -0.16 23.32
N LYS A 281 -27.35 1.02 23.82
CA LYS A 281 -28.25 2.00 24.44
C LYS A 281 -29.22 2.61 23.44
N THR A 282 -28.79 2.82 22.19
CA THR A 282 -29.64 3.33 21.11
C THR A 282 -30.77 2.35 20.80
N TRP A 283 -30.46 1.05 20.73
CA TRP A 283 -31.47 0.01 20.58
C TRP A 283 -32.48 0.00 21.73
N ALA A 284 -32.01 0.10 22.97
CA ALA A 284 -32.87 0.15 24.15
C ALA A 284 -33.82 1.38 24.15
N LEU A 285 -33.30 2.55 23.77
CA LEU A 285 -34.08 3.79 23.63
C LEU A 285 -35.16 3.67 22.54
N CYS A 286 -34.82 3.11 21.37
CA CYS A 286 -35.79 2.88 20.30
C CYS A 286 -36.92 1.92 20.73
N LEU A 287 -36.58 0.84 21.44
CA LEU A 287 -37.56 -0.11 21.97
C LEU A 287 -38.48 0.54 23.03
N LEU A 288 -37.93 1.37 23.91
CA LEU A 288 -38.74 2.13 24.87
C LEU A 288 -39.67 3.13 24.19
N ALA A 289 -39.17 3.89 23.22
CA ALA A 289 -39.98 4.89 22.50
C ALA A 289 -41.13 4.24 21.72
N THR A 290 -40.88 3.11 21.05
CA THR A 290 -41.92 2.35 20.35
C THR A 290 -42.95 1.77 21.31
N ALA A 291 -42.53 1.24 22.47
CA ALA A 291 -43.45 0.77 23.51
C ALA A 291 -44.35 1.91 24.03
N VAL A 292 -43.79 3.10 24.30
CA VAL A 292 -44.56 4.28 24.73
C VAL A 292 -45.55 4.72 23.65
N LEU A 293 -45.16 4.73 22.37
CA LEU A 293 -46.06 5.07 21.27
C LEU A 293 -47.21 4.06 21.10
N ILE A 294 -46.94 2.77 21.28
CA ILE A 294 -47.97 1.73 21.27
C ILE A 294 -48.95 1.94 22.42
N VAL A 295 -48.45 2.21 23.63
CA VAL A 295 -49.28 2.50 24.81
C VAL A 295 -50.10 3.78 24.62
N ALA A 296 -49.50 4.84 24.09
CA ALA A 296 -50.17 6.11 23.81
C ALA A 296 -51.26 5.97 22.73
N ARG A 297 -51.02 5.16 21.69
CA ARG A 297 -52.04 4.82 20.67
C ARG A 297 -53.20 4.03 21.25
N ARG A 298 -52.93 3.03 22.10
CA ARG A 298 -53.99 2.25 22.77
C ARG A 298 -54.87 3.12 23.68
N ARG A 299 -54.30 4.10 24.37
CA ARG A 299 -55.06 5.04 25.22
C ARG A 299 -55.97 5.97 24.42
N ARG A 300 -55.61 6.34 23.18
CA ARG A 300 -56.46 7.19 22.32
C ARG A 300 -57.70 6.49 21.75
N VAL A 301 -57.67 5.17 21.57
CA VAL A 301 -58.81 4.41 21.02
C VAL A 301 -59.92 4.19 22.05
N ILE A 302 -59.58 4.18 23.35
CA ILE A 302 -60.53 3.94 24.44
C ILE A 302 -61.39 5.19 24.77
N PHE A 303 -60.97 6.38 24.33
CA PHE A 303 -61.68 7.66 24.59
C PHE A 303 -62.67 8.09 23.49
N ASN A 304 -62.90 7.28 22.46
CA ASN A 304 -63.81 7.57 21.34
C ASN A 304 -65.02 6.60 21.24
N LEU A 305 -65.47 6.01 22.36
CA LEU A 305 -66.70 5.23 22.47
C LEU A 305 -67.70 5.92 23.41
#